data_AF-A0A4V0XF31-F1
#
_entry.id   AF-A0A4V0XF31-F1
#
_cell.length_a   1.000
_cell.length_b   1.000
_cell.length_c   1.000
_cell.angle_alpha   90.00
_cell.angle_beta   90.00
_cell.angle_gamma   90.00
#
_symmetry.space_group_name_H-M   'P 1'
#
loop_
_entity.id
_entity.type
_entity.pdbx_description
1 polymer ?
#
loop_
_entity_poly.entity_id
_entity_poly.type
_entity_poly.pdbx_seq_one_letter_code
_entity_poly.pdbx_strand_id
1 'polypeptide(L)'
;MPSPLALLDHRVIVAFHGCDQATADRVLVTGEPMKPSSNQWDWLAEGIYFWNQDPERAWAFAEEQHARGKVEKLSVIGAFIHLGRCFDLTRSAAKTSSFATSTARC
;
A
#
# COMPACT_ATOMS: atom_id res chain seq x y z
N MET A 1 4.37 -28.29 3.31
CA MET A 1 3.80 -27.59 4.49
C MET A 1 4.65 -26.36 4.74
N PRO A 2 4.07 -25.15 4.93
CA PRO A 2 4.87 -23.99 5.26
C PRO A 2 5.61 -24.25 6.58
N SER A 3 6.87 -23.80 6.69
CA SER A 3 7.66 -24.00 7.89
C SER A 3 7.02 -23.27 9.09
N PRO A 4 7.22 -23.71 10.33
CA PRO A 4 6.72 -23.02 11.52
C PRO A 4 7.16 -21.55 11.63
N LEU A 5 8.24 -21.17 10.92
CA LEU A 5 8.74 -19.80 10.82
C LEU A 5 7.87 -18.89 9.92
N ALA A 6 7.05 -19.45 9.03
CA ALA A 6 6.11 -18.67 8.22
C ALA A 6 4.92 -18.13 9.03
N LEU A 7 4.66 -18.70 10.21
CA LEU A 7 3.65 -18.23 11.17
C LEU A 7 4.18 -17.12 12.10
N LEU A 8 5.49 -16.85 12.07
CA LEU A 8 6.16 -15.69 12.68
C LEU A 8 6.61 -14.72 11.58
N ASP A 9 5.73 -14.40 10.62
CA ASP A 9 6.07 -13.36 9.66
C ASP A 9 6.08 -11.99 10.34
N HIS A 10 7.29 -11.57 10.69
CA HIS A 10 7.62 -10.31 11.37
C HIS A 10 7.65 -9.13 10.40
N ARG A 11 7.03 -9.24 9.21
CA ARG A 11 7.08 -8.23 8.15
C ARG A 11 5.71 -7.86 7.58
N VAL A 12 4.65 -8.21 8.29
CA VAL A 12 3.36 -7.56 8.10
C VAL A 12 3.43 -6.16 8.70
N ILE A 13 3.20 -5.15 7.87
CA ILE A 13 3.05 -3.76 8.31
C ILE A 13 1.59 -3.33 8.21
N VAL A 14 1.22 -2.32 9.00
CA VAL A 14 -0.03 -1.59 8.81
C VAL A 14 0.29 -0.36 7.98
N ALA A 15 -0.41 -0.18 6.87
CA ALA A 15 -0.20 0.94 5.97
C ALA A 15 -1.52 1.54 5.51
N PHE A 16 -1.50 2.82 5.14
CA PHE A 16 -2.70 3.61 4.87
C PHE A 16 -2.66 4.25 3.49
N HIS A 17 -3.79 4.26 2.78
CA HIS A 17 -3.93 4.86 1.47
C HIS A 17 -5.02 5.94 1.52
N GLY A 18 -4.65 7.19 1.26
CA GLY A 18 -5.60 8.30 1.13
C GLY A 18 -6.20 8.33 -0.28
N CYS A 19 -7.53 8.28 -0.38
CA CYS A 19 -8.25 8.21 -1.65
C CYS A 19 -9.64 8.84 -1.58
N ASP A 20 -10.37 8.78 -2.69
CA ASP A 20 -11.78 9.13 -2.76
C ASP A 20 -12.67 8.08 -2.10
N GLN A 21 -13.76 8.51 -1.45
CA GLN A 21 -14.73 7.62 -0.82
C GLN A 21 -15.27 6.55 -1.78
N ALA A 22 -15.52 6.88 -3.05
CA ALA A 22 -15.95 5.90 -4.04
C ALA A 22 -14.90 4.81 -4.28
N THR A 23 -13.61 5.14 -4.15
CA THR A 23 -12.52 4.15 -4.20
C THR A 23 -12.54 3.27 -2.95
N ALA A 24 -12.71 3.86 -1.76
CA ALA A 24 -12.84 3.11 -0.52
C ALA A 24 -14.02 2.14 -0.53
N ASP A 25 -15.19 2.59 -0.96
CA ASP A 25 -16.40 1.77 -1.03
C ASP A 25 -16.21 0.61 -2.02
N ARG A 26 -15.65 0.88 -3.20
CA ARG A 26 -15.34 -0.14 -4.20
C ARG A 26 -14.36 -1.19 -3.66
N VAL A 27 -13.30 -0.78 -2.98
CA VAL A 27 -12.32 -1.74 -2.45
C VAL A 27 -12.87 -2.52 -1.26
N LEU A 28 -13.50 -1.85 -0.30
CA LEU A 28 -13.88 -2.43 0.99
C LEU A 28 -15.23 -3.16 0.95
N VAL A 29 -16.18 -2.68 0.15
CA VAL A 29 -17.54 -3.25 0.09
C VAL A 29 -17.65 -4.29 -1.00
N THR A 30 -17.12 -4.00 -2.20
CA THR A 30 -17.24 -4.93 -3.34
C THR A 30 -16.06 -5.89 -3.46
N GLY A 31 -14.94 -5.61 -2.77
CA GLY A 31 -13.72 -6.43 -2.85
C GLY A 31 -12.98 -6.25 -4.17
N GLU A 32 -13.25 -5.18 -4.90
CA GLU A 32 -12.54 -4.91 -6.15
C GLU A 32 -11.09 -4.50 -5.90
N PRO A 33 -10.15 -4.96 -6.75
CA PRO A 33 -8.77 -4.56 -6.62
C PRO A 33 -8.58 -3.05 -6.84
N MET A 34 -7.63 -2.50 -6.09
CA MET A 34 -7.12 -1.14 -6.30
C MET A 34 -6.43 -1.04 -7.66
N LYS A 35 -6.59 0.10 -8.32
CA LYS A 35 -5.92 0.37 -9.59
C LYS A 35 -4.54 0.99 -9.31
N PRO A 36 -3.45 0.46 -9.91
CA PRO A 36 -2.15 1.11 -9.85
C PRO A 36 -2.19 2.52 -10.45
N SER A 37 -1.43 3.44 -9.86
CA SER A 37 -1.12 4.72 -10.50
C SER A 37 -0.11 4.49 -11.61
N SER A 38 -0.42 4.96 -12.82
CA SER A 38 0.43 4.85 -14.01
C SER A 38 0.88 6.24 -14.50
N ASN A 39 1.11 7.18 -13.57
CA ASN A 39 1.49 8.55 -13.94
C ASN A 39 3.00 8.61 -14.21
N GLN A 40 3.39 9.28 -15.30
CA GLN A 40 4.79 9.40 -15.73
C GLN A 40 5.72 10.03 -14.68
N TRP A 41 5.14 10.75 -13.72
CA TRP A 41 5.86 11.44 -12.64
C TRP A 41 5.82 10.71 -11.30
N ASP A 42 5.42 9.43 -11.28
CA ASP A 42 5.40 8.63 -10.06
C ASP A 42 6.82 8.28 -9.60
N TRP A 43 7.11 8.55 -8.32
CA TRP A 43 8.48 8.56 -7.79
C TRP A 43 9.17 7.19 -7.82
N LEU A 44 8.41 6.09 -7.74
CA LEU A 44 8.93 4.72 -7.72
C LEU A 44 8.27 3.84 -8.79
N ALA A 45 7.96 4.43 -9.94
CA ALA A 45 7.24 3.82 -11.07
C ALA A 45 5.75 3.54 -10.78
N GLU A 46 5.11 2.77 -11.65
CA GLU A 46 3.70 2.43 -11.51
C GLU A 46 3.44 1.56 -10.28
N GLY A 47 2.36 1.86 -9.54
CA GLY A 47 2.02 1.07 -8.35
C GLY A 47 0.90 1.65 -7.49
N ILE A 48 0.61 0.94 -6.40
CA ILE A 48 -0.32 1.40 -5.35
C ILE A 48 0.51 1.84 -4.15
N TYR A 49 0.36 3.10 -3.77
CA TYR A 49 1.20 3.74 -2.76
C TYR A 49 0.51 3.80 -1.41
N PHE A 50 1.21 3.39 -0.35
CA PHE A 50 0.72 3.45 1.01
C PHE A 50 1.70 4.21 1.91
N TRP A 51 1.15 4.91 2.90
CA TRP A 51 1.89 5.51 4.00
C TRP A 51 2.04 4.48 5.13
N ASN A 52 3.28 4.14 5.45
CA ASN A 52 3.57 3.13 6.48
C ASN A 52 3.28 3.69 7.88
N GLN A 53 2.37 3.03 8.62
CA GLN A 53 1.99 3.36 9.99
C GLN A 53 1.57 4.82 10.26
N ASP A 54 1.16 5.54 9.21
CA ASP A 54 0.88 6.98 9.30
C ASP A 54 -0.47 7.32 8.62
N PRO A 55 -1.60 7.17 9.33
CA PRO A 55 -2.92 7.49 8.80
C PRO A 55 -3.13 9.00 8.63
N GLU A 56 -2.48 9.82 9.45
CA GLU A 56 -2.57 11.29 9.36
C GLU A 56 -1.92 11.79 8.08
N ARG A 57 -0.75 11.26 7.72
CA ARG A 57 -0.11 11.59 6.44
C ARG A 57 -0.91 11.09 5.25
N ALA A 58 -1.55 9.92 5.34
CA ALA A 58 -2.46 9.43 4.32
C ALA A 58 -3.67 10.36 4.13
N TRP A 59 -4.24 10.87 5.23
CA TRP A 59 -5.30 11.87 5.19
C TRP A 59 -4.85 13.18 4.55
N ALA A 60 -3.72 13.73 5.00
CA ALA A 60 -3.15 14.95 4.43
C ALA A 60 -2.85 14.81 2.93
N PHE A 61 -2.40 13.64 2.48
CA PHE A 61 -2.25 13.37 1.06
C PHE A 61 -3.59 13.38 0.30
N ALA A 62 -4.67 12.84 0.90
CA ALA A 62 -6.01 12.91 0.32
C ALA A 62 -6.51 14.37 0.22
N GLU A 63 -6.23 15.21 1.23
CA GLU A 63 -6.50 16.67 1.17
C GLU A 63 -5.73 17.34 0.01
N GLU A 64 -4.45 17.02 -0.16
CA GLU A 64 -3.65 17.52 -1.28
C GLU A 64 -4.22 17.08 -2.64
N GLN A 65 -4.69 15.83 -2.75
CA GLN A 65 -5.34 15.34 -3.98
C GLN A 65 -6.70 15.98 -4.20
N HIS A 66 -7.46 16.28 -3.14
CA HIS A 66 -8.72 17.00 -3.21
C HIS A 66 -8.51 18.43 -3.74
N ALA A 67 -7.51 19.14 -3.21
CA ALA A 67 -7.13 20.46 -3.70
C ALA A 67 -6.71 20.46 -5.19
N ARG A 68 -6.24 19.31 -5.70
CA ARG A 68 -5.89 19.08 -7.12
C ARG A 68 -7.07 18.58 -7.96
N GLY A 69 -8.27 18.46 -7.39
CA GLY A 69 -9.48 17.99 -8.08
C GLY A 69 -9.48 16.48 -8.41
N LYS A 70 -8.63 15.69 -7.74
CA LYS A 70 -8.52 14.23 -7.98
C LYS A 70 -9.33 13.39 -6.99
N VAL A 71 -9.69 13.98 -5.85
CA VAL A 71 -10.53 13.38 -4.81
C VAL A 71 -11.70 14.33 -4.60
N GLU A 72 -12.92 13.82 -4.61
CA GLU A 72 -14.13 14.61 -4.32
C GLU A 72 -14.46 14.53 -2.84
N LYS A 73 -14.47 13.31 -2.28
CA LYS A 73 -14.76 13.06 -0.87
C LYS A 73 -13.61 12.31 -0.23
N LEU A 74 -13.01 12.93 0.79
CA LEU A 74 -11.81 12.41 1.46
C LEU A 74 -12.11 11.11 2.20
N SER A 75 -11.23 10.12 2.03
CA SER A 75 -11.27 8.85 2.73
C SER A 75 -9.87 8.28 2.90
N VAL A 76 -9.70 7.38 3.87
CA VAL A 76 -8.45 6.64 4.10
C VAL A 76 -8.79 5.16 4.29
N ILE A 77 -8.07 4.30 3.57
CA ILE A 77 -8.14 2.84 3.71
C ILE A 77 -6.91 2.35 4.46
N GLY A 78 -7.09 1.45 5.42
CA GLY A 78 -6.00 0.73 6.07
C GLY A 78 -5.79 -0.67 5.47
N ALA A 79 -4.54 -1.11 5.38
CA ALA A 79 -4.17 -2.43 4.88
C ALA A 79 -3.09 -3.08 5.75
N PHE A 80 -3.20 -4.39 5.93
CA PHE A 80 -2.11 -5.23 6.43
C PHE A 80 -1.30 -5.74 5.24
N ILE A 81 -0.06 -5.32 5.10
CA ILE A 81 0.79 -5.62 3.95
C ILE A 81 1.93 -6.53 4.37
N HIS A 82 1.98 -7.74 3.80
CA HIS A 82 3.11 -8.64 3.94
C HIS A 82 4.21 -8.25 2.94
N LEU A 83 5.28 -7.62 3.42
CA LEU A 83 6.32 -7.03 2.56
C LEU A 83 7.17 -8.05 1.77
N GLY A 84 7.35 -9.27 2.29
CA GLY A 84 8.15 -10.31 1.64
C GLY A 84 9.55 -9.84 1.20
N ARG A 85 9.83 -9.92 -0.11
CA ARG A 85 11.04 -9.40 -0.76
C ARG A 85 10.90 -7.91 -1.09
N CYS A 86 11.00 -7.06 -0.07
CA CYS A 86 10.91 -5.62 -0.24
C CYS A 86 12.28 -5.00 -0.58
N PHE A 87 12.30 -4.04 -1.52
CA PHE A 87 13.45 -3.19 -1.79
C PHE A 87 13.41 -1.99 -0.85
N ASP A 88 14.23 -2.04 0.20
CA ASP A 88 14.26 -1.06 1.28
C ASP A 88 15.30 0.04 0.99
N LEU A 89 14.82 1.21 0.59
CA LEU A 89 15.63 2.39 0.29
C LEU A 89 16.23 3.07 1.54
N THR A 90 15.82 2.69 2.74
CA THR A 90 16.34 3.26 3.99
C THR A 90 17.65 2.61 4.44
N ARG A 91 18.05 1.52 3.78
CA ARG A 91 19.23 0.73 4.15
C ARG A 91 20.32 0.88 3.09
N SER A 92 21.53 1.18 3.56
CA SER A 92 22.73 1.34 2.73
C SER A 92 23.25 0.06 2.06
N ALA A 93 22.71 -1.11 2.43
CA ALA A 93 22.99 -2.39 1.76
C ALA A 93 21.68 -3.05 1.31
N ALA A 94 21.45 -3.11 0.00
CA ALA A 94 20.32 -3.82 -0.60
C ALA A 94 20.45 -5.32 -0.32
N LYS A 95 19.74 -5.81 0.70
CA LYS A 95 19.65 -7.25 1.01
C LYS A 95 18.26 -7.74 0.67
N THR A 96 18.13 -8.49 -0.42
CA THR A 96 16.87 -9.16 -0.73
C THR A 96 16.74 -10.42 0.14
N SER A 97 15.84 -10.41 1.12
CA SER A 97 15.49 -11.63 1.85
C SER A 97 14.50 -12.43 1.03
N SER A 98 14.98 -13.46 0.33
CA SER A 98 14.17 -14.32 -0.52
C SER A 98 13.12 -15.09 0.29
N PHE A 99 11.84 -14.86 -0.01
CA PHE A 99 10.79 -15.84 0.24
C PHE A 99 10.16 -16.20 -1.12
N ALA A 100 10.01 -17.50 -1.36
CA ALA A 100 9.41 -18.02 -2.57
C ALA A 100 7.94 -17.62 -2.66
N THR A 101 7.54 -17.23 -3.85
CA THR A 101 6.24 -16.72 -4.25
C THR A 101 5.07 -17.50 -3.66
N SER A 102 4.24 -16.86 -2.83
CA SER A 102 2.82 -17.14 -2.81
C SER A 102 2.08 -15.83 -3.04
N THR A 103 1.39 -15.80 -4.17
CA THR A 103 0.47 -14.78 -4.67
C THR A 103 -0.21 -13.99 -3.54
N ALA A 104 0.15 -12.72 -3.38
CA ALA A 104 -0.72 -11.76 -2.71
C ALA A 104 -1.86 -11.45 -3.69
N ARG A 105 -3.02 -12.06 -3.46
CA ARG A 105 -4.27 -11.48 -3.94
C ARG A 105 -4.58 -10.35 -2.96
N CYS A 106 -4.53 -9.12 -3.45
CA CYS A 106 -5.40 -8.08 -2.92
C CYS A 106 -6.84 -8.41 -3.33
#